data_AF-A0A3B8L0T7-F1
#
_entry.id   AF-A0A3B8L0T7-F1
#
_cell.length_a   1.000
_cell.length_b   1.000
_cell.length_c   1.000
_cell.angle_alpha   90.00
_cell.angle_beta   90.00
_cell.angle_gamma   90.00
#
_symmetry.space_group_name_H-M   'P 1'
#
loop_
_entity.id
_entity.type
_entity.pdbx_description
1 polymer ?
#
loop_
_entity_poly.entity_id
_entity_poly.type
_entity_poly.pdbx_seq_one_letter_code
_entity_poly.pdbx_strand_id
1 'polypeptide(L)'
;MSTERLGEALQRLREVAEIGEQAQNVELPGRFSTLVDVVAGPEKFKPDGEEAIPLDRAEELVDLPLEVLQETLKKTGRDSRRAAALLGLAAWWPGDDPEEAWRDDHQRRREELTAIRGIGHELVDRILLVVLEVPTMPLSRSALRVGCRHGWSGLESEYDEWQHLFGHSSEVSGIPLRQIDLLINWIGQSRCGPRPKCEGCPLEPLLPDGGPYEPE
;
A
#
# COMPACT_ATOMS: atom_id res chain seq x y z
N MET A 1 14.16 -12.75 14.04
CA MET A 1 13.86 -11.63 13.13
C MET A 1 15.13 -10.83 12.88
N SER A 2 15.43 -10.39 11.67
CA SER A 2 16.68 -9.65 11.39
C SER A 2 16.39 -8.33 10.68
N THR A 3 16.23 -7.28 11.49
CA THR A 3 16.02 -5.91 11.06
C THR A 3 17.23 -5.37 10.30
N GLU A 4 18.46 -5.73 10.68
CA GLU A 4 19.66 -5.29 9.95
C GLU A 4 19.72 -5.87 8.54
N ARG A 5 19.39 -7.17 8.37
CA ARG A 5 19.38 -7.81 7.04
C ARG A 5 18.29 -7.24 6.14
N LEU A 6 17.10 -6.94 6.68
CA LEU A 6 16.08 -6.22 5.93
C LEU A 6 16.55 -4.80 5.59
N GLY A 7 17.21 -4.08 6.51
CA GLY A 7 17.79 -2.77 6.24
C GLY A 7 18.81 -2.78 5.09
N GLU A 8 19.72 -3.76 5.06
CA GLU A 8 20.66 -3.96 3.95
C GLU A 8 19.92 -4.27 2.63
N ALA A 9 18.90 -5.14 2.68
CA ALA A 9 18.09 -5.48 1.53
C ALA A 9 17.43 -4.23 0.93
N LEU A 10 16.86 -3.36 1.77
CA LEU A 10 16.20 -2.13 1.33
C LEU A 10 17.18 -1.15 0.67
N GLN A 11 18.39 -1.02 1.18
CA GLN A 11 19.46 -0.24 0.56
C GLN A 11 19.79 -0.76 -0.84
N ARG A 12 20.01 -2.07 -0.98
CA ARG A 12 20.26 -2.73 -2.29
C ARG A 12 19.11 -2.53 -3.27
N LEU A 13 17.87 -2.69 -2.81
CA LEU A 13 16.69 -2.47 -3.65
C LEU A 13 16.62 -1.02 -4.12
N ARG A 14 16.90 -0.05 -3.23
CA ARG A 14 16.87 1.38 -3.57
C ARG A 14 17.90 1.76 -4.63
N GLU A 15 19.06 1.11 -4.64
CA GLU A 15 20.11 1.36 -5.65
C GLU A 15 19.73 0.84 -7.04
N VAL A 16 19.07 -0.32 -7.10
CA VAL A 16 18.73 -0.99 -8.38
C VAL A 16 17.39 -0.53 -8.92
N ALA A 17 16.43 -0.32 -8.04
CA ALA A 17 15.12 0.13 -8.43
C ALA A 17 15.24 1.62 -8.73
N GLU A 18 15.24 1.98 -10.01
CA GLU A 18 15.08 3.36 -10.53
C GLU A 18 13.70 3.95 -10.14
N ILE A 19 13.17 3.61 -8.96
CA ILE A 19 11.91 4.02 -8.35
C ILE A 19 11.94 5.51 -7.98
N GLY A 20 13.10 6.16 -8.08
CA GLY A 20 13.32 7.57 -7.79
C GLY A 20 12.33 8.54 -8.47
N GLU A 21 11.70 8.15 -9.58
CA GLU A 21 10.67 8.97 -10.25
C GLU A 21 9.23 8.46 -10.05
N GLN A 22 9.00 7.14 -9.90
CA GLN A 22 7.65 6.59 -9.73
C GLN A 22 7.09 6.78 -8.31
N ALA A 23 7.95 6.82 -7.29
CA ALA A 23 7.54 7.12 -5.91
C ALA A 23 7.11 8.58 -5.71
N GLN A 24 7.45 9.48 -6.64
CA GLN A 24 7.13 10.90 -6.59
C GLN A 24 5.80 11.26 -7.25
N ASN A 25 5.17 10.32 -7.98
CA ASN A 25 3.89 10.54 -8.67
C ASN A 25 2.65 10.18 -7.83
N VAL A 26 2.81 9.95 -6.53
CA VAL A 26 1.65 9.78 -5.64
C VAL A 26 1.12 11.17 -5.29
N GLU A 27 -0.15 11.40 -5.57
CA GLU A 27 -0.87 12.63 -5.22
C GLU A 27 -0.62 13.08 -3.77
N LEU A 28 -0.82 14.39 -3.55
CA LEU A 28 -0.62 15.04 -2.26
C LEU A 28 -1.39 14.30 -1.15
N PRO A 29 -0.76 13.98 0.00
CA PRO A 29 -1.46 13.44 1.16
C PRO A 29 -2.65 14.33 1.57
N GLY A 30 -3.57 13.77 2.35
CA GLY A 30 -4.71 14.53 2.86
C GLY A 30 -5.78 14.89 1.83
N ARG A 31 -5.77 14.33 0.61
CA ARG A 31 -6.81 14.57 -0.40
C ARG A 31 -7.62 13.32 -0.71
N PHE A 32 -8.89 13.51 -1.06
CA PHE A 32 -9.78 12.41 -1.44
C PHE A 32 -9.32 11.71 -2.72
N SER A 33 -8.78 12.45 -3.69
CA SER A 33 -8.20 11.88 -4.92
C SER A 33 -7.11 10.84 -4.59
N THR A 34 -6.24 11.14 -3.63
CA THR A 34 -5.15 10.25 -3.19
C THR A 34 -5.69 8.98 -2.59
N LEU A 35 -6.79 9.07 -1.85
CA LEU A 35 -7.52 7.92 -1.32
C LEU A 35 -8.11 7.07 -2.46
N VAL A 36 -8.67 7.69 -3.50
CA VAL A 36 -9.16 6.95 -4.68
C VAL A 36 -8.02 6.22 -5.40
N ASP A 37 -6.88 6.86 -5.58
CA ASP A 37 -5.67 6.25 -6.16
C ASP A 37 -5.15 5.07 -5.33
N VAL A 38 -5.10 5.22 -4.00
CA VAL A 38 -4.70 4.14 -3.07
C VAL A 38 -5.63 2.94 -3.16
N VAL A 39 -6.93 3.17 -3.27
CA VAL A 39 -7.95 2.13 -3.15
C VAL A 39 -8.24 1.46 -4.48
N ALA A 40 -8.38 2.23 -5.55
CA ALA A 40 -8.80 1.76 -6.87
C ALA A 40 -7.69 1.79 -7.94
N GLY A 41 -6.49 2.27 -7.58
CA GLY A 41 -5.37 2.48 -8.51
C GLY A 41 -5.53 3.77 -9.31
N PRO A 42 -4.45 4.31 -9.90
CA PRO A 42 -4.47 5.57 -10.63
C PRO A 42 -5.35 5.51 -11.87
N GLU A 43 -5.82 6.68 -12.33
CA GLU A 43 -6.52 6.80 -13.61
C GLU A 43 -5.59 6.38 -14.77
N LYS A 44 -6.09 5.51 -15.65
CA LYS A 44 -5.35 5.03 -16.82
C LYS A 44 -5.83 5.65 -18.12
N PHE A 45 -7.09 6.06 -18.17
CA PHE A 45 -7.74 6.61 -19.36
C PHE A 45 -8.53 7.85 -18.96
N LYS A 46 -8.41 8.91 -19.76
CA LYS A 46 -9.36 10.03 -19.68
C LYS A 46 -10.62 9.66 -20.47
N PRO A 47 -11.81 9.77 -19.89
CA PRO A 47 -13.05 9.50 -20.62
C PRO A 47 -13.24 10.52 -21.75
N ASP A 48 -13.61 10.05 -22.94
CA ASP A 48 -13.94 10.90 -24.09
C ASP A 48 -15.34 11.52 -23.92
N GLY A 49 -15.44 12.84 -24.02
CA GLY A 49 -16.65 13.56 -24.47
C GLY A 49 -17.95 13.48 -23.64
N GLU A 50 -17.98 12.85 -22.47
CA GLU A 50 -19.10 12.91 -21.51
C GLU A 50 -18.70 13.68 -20.24
N GLU A 51 -19.66 14.33 -19.58
CA GLU A 51 -19.55 14.80 -18.20
C GLU A 51 -19.35 13.57 -17.28
N ALA A 52 -18.10 13.09 -17.20
CA ALA A 52 -17.75 12.01 -16.30
C ALA A 52 -17.86 12.52 -14.86
N ILE A 53 -18.47 11.71 -14.00
CA ILE A 53 -18.58 12.00 -12.58
C ILE A 53 -17.15 12.18 -12.02
N PRO A 54 -16.82 13.34 -11.42
CA PRO A 54 -15.52 13.55 -10.81
C PRO A 54 -15.34 12.56 -9.65
N LEU A 55 -14.26 11.76 -9.72
CA LEU A 55 -13.93 10.78 -8.68
C LEU A 55 -13.09 11.37 -7.53
N ASP A 56 -12.66 12.62 -7.66
CA ASP A 56 -11.81 13.34 -6.71
C ASP A 56 -12.59 14.10 -5.64
N ARG A 57 -13.93 13.99 -5.62
CA ARG A 57 -14.81 14.69 -4.67
C ARG A 57 -15.69 13.71 -3.92
N ALA A 58 -15.47 13.60 -2.60
CA ALA A 58 -16.20 12.65 -1.76
C ALA A 58 -17.71 12.88 -1.81
N GLU A 59 -18.15 14.14 -1.76
CA GLU A 59 -19.56 14.53 -1.77
C GLU A 59 -20.31 14.11 -3.05
N GLU A 60 -19.60 13.97 -4.17
CA GLU A 60 -20.17 13.51 -5.44
C GLU A 60 -20.34 11.99 -5.46
N LEU A 61 -19.71 11.26 -4.53
CA LEU A 61 -19.72 9.80 -4.46
C LEU A 61 -20.68 9.23 -3.41
N VAL A 62 -20.89 9.92 -2.27
CA VAL A 62 -21.62 9.38 -1.09
C VAL A 62 -22.96 8.73 -1.45
N ASP A 63 -23.71 9.34 -2.36
CA ASP A 63 -25.06 8.90 -2.74
C ASP A 63 -25.14 8.23 -4.11
N LEU A 64 -24.00 7.91 -4.75
CA LEU A 64 -24.02 7.25 -6.05
C LEU A 64 -24.50 5.80 -5.95
N PRO A 65 -25.35 5.34 -6.89
CA PRO A 65 -25.63 3.92 -7.03
C PRO A 65 -24.33 3.14 -7.27
N LEU A 66 -24.19 1.98 -6.61
CA LEU A 66 -22.99 1.15 -6.68
C LEU A 66 -22.60 0.83 -8.12
N GLU A 67 -23.58 0.48 -8.95
CA GLU A 67 -23.39 0.09 -10.35
C GLU A 67 -22.89 1.26 -11.21
N VAL A 68 -23.32 2.49 -10.89
CA VAL A 68 -22.85 3.71 -11.57
C VAL A 68 -21.38 3.93 -11.26
N LEU A 69 -20.98 3.86 -9.98
CA LEU A 69 -19.58 4.03 -9.60
C LEU A 69 -18.71 2.91 -10.17
N GLN A 70 -19.20 1.66 -10.21
CA GLN A 70 -18.49 0.54 -10.85
C GLN A 70 -18.21 0.83 -12.33
N GLU A 71 -19.18 1.37 -13.06
CA GLU A 71 -19.01 1.71 -14.47
C GLU A 71 -18.06 2.89 -14.67
N THR A 72 -18.15 3.93 -13.84
CA THR A 72 -17.21 5.07 -13.87
C THR A 72 -15.77 4.62 -13.63
N LEU A 73 -15.53 3.72 -12.67
CA LEU A 73 -14.21 3.15 -12.43
C LEU A 73 -13.70 2.34 -13.63
N LYS A 74 -14.56 1.56 -14.30
CA LYS A 74 -14.17 0.83 -15.52
C LYS A 74 -13.76 1.78 -16.64
N LYS A 75 -14.55 2.83 -16.88
CA LYS A 75 -14.30 3.84 -17.92
C LYS A 75 -12.95 4.56 -17.72
N THR A 76 -12.51 4.72 -16.48
CA THR A 76 -11.22 5.35 -16.11
C THR A 76 -10.06 4.36 -15.96
N GLY A 77 -10.31 3.05 -16.16
CA GLY A 77 -9.31 1.98 -16.05
C GLY A 77 -8.92 1.60 -14.62
N ARG A 78 -9.72 2.02 -13.63
CA ARG A 78 -9.57 1.76 -12.19
C ARG A 78 -10.25 0.43 -11.79
N ASP A 79 -9.91 -0.11 -10.62
CA ASP A 79 -10.48 -1.37 -10.14
C ASP A 79 -11.94 -1.22 -9.69
N SER A 80 -12.88 -1.54 -10.57
CA SER A 80 -14.33 -1.46 -10.29
C SER A 80 -14.81 -2.28 -9.10
N ARG A 81 -14.07 -3.31 -8.65
CA ARG A 81 -14.43 -4.08 -7.45
C ARG A 81 -14.34 -3.24 -6.17
N ARG A 82 -13.69 -2.08 -6.25
CA ARG A 82 -13.47 -1.15 -5.14
C ARG A 82 -14.59 -0.12 -4.96
N ALA A 83 -15.62 -0.13 -5.82
CA ALA A 83 -16.72 0.82 -5.74
C ALA A 83 -17.39 0.86 -4.35
N ALA A 84 -17.69 -0.30 -3.76
CA ALA A 84 -18.32 -0.35 -2.43
C ALA A 84 -17.41 0.23 -1.32
N ALA A 85 -16.10 0.02 -1.42
CA ALA A 85 -15.13 0.61 -0.48
C ALA A 85 -15.06 2.14 -0.66
N LEU A 86 -15.07 2.63 -1.91
CA LEU A 86 -15.05 4.05 -2.20
C LEU A 86 -16.33 4.78 -1.74
N LEU A 87 -17.50 4.17 -1.86
CA LEU A 87 -18.73 4.75 -1.29
C LEU A 87 -18.63 4.90 0.23
N GLY A 88 -18.15 3.85 0.91
CA GLY A 88 -17.93 3.91 2.35
C GLY A 88 -16.89 4.94 2.77
N LEU A 89 -15.82 5.08 1.99
CA LEU A 89 -14.78 6.08 2.24
C LEU A 89 -15.26 7.50 1.95
N ALA A 90 -16.06 7.71 0.91
CA ALA A 90 -16.68 8.99 0.62
C ALA A 90 -17.53 9.46 1.81
N ALA A 91 -18.30 8.55 2.43
CA ALA A 91 -19.09 8.85 3.61
C ALA A 91 -18.26 9.06 4.90
N TRP A 92 -17.08 8.43 4.98
CA TRP A 92 -16.15 8.56 6.12
C TRP A 92 -15.25 9.80 6.04
N TRP A 93 -14.99 10.30 4.83
CA TRP A 93 -14.01 11.37 4.58
C TRP A 93 -14.46 12.72 5.19
N PRO A 94 -13.63 13.39 5.99
CA PRO A 94 -13.99 14.67 6.62
C PRO A 94 -13.86 15.88 5.67
N GLY A 95 -13.26 15.68 4.49
CA GLY A 95 -12.84 16.75 3.58
C GLY A 95 -11.33 16.74 3.36
N ASP A 96 -10.89 17.39 2.28
CA ASP A 96 -9.46 17.56 1.97
C ASP A 96 -8.76 18.40 3.03
N ASP A 97 -7.49 18.07 3.28
CA ASP A 97 -6.61 18.68 4.26
C ASP A 97 -7.24 18.72 5.68
N PRO A 98 -7.64 17.57 6.24
CA PRO A 98 -8.29 17.52 7.55
C PRO A 98 -7.43 18.13 8.66
N GLU A 99 -8.05 18.56 9.75
CA GLU A 99 -7.29 19.07 10.89
C GLU A 99 -6.35 18.00 11.47
N GLU A 100 -5.20 18.44 11.98
CA GLU A 100 -4.18 17.55 12.59
C GLU A 100 -4.77 16.69 13.71
N ALA A 101 -5.59 17.27 14.59
CA ALA A 101 -6.27 16.54 15.65
C ALA A 101 -7.19 15.40 15.14
N TRP A 102 -7.74 15.53 13.93
CA TRP A 102 -8.51 14.46 13.31
C TRP A 102 -7.60 13.37 12.72
N ARG A 103 -6.46 13.74 12.13
CA ARG A 103 -5.48 12.79 11.58
C ARG A 103 -4.78 11.98 12.67
N ASP A 104 -4.42 12.62 13.78
CA ASP A 104 -3.55 12.06 14.80
C ASP A 104 -4.21 10.98 15.66
N ASP A 105 -5.54 10.92 15.70
CA ASP A 105 -6.31 9.84 16.34
C ASP A 105 -6.30 8.55 15.48
N HIS A 106 -5.10 8.07 15.18
CA HIS A 106 -4.83 6.96 14.27
C HIS A 106 -5.50 5.65 14.71
N GLN A 107 -5.66 5.44 16.03
CA GLN A 107 -6.36 4.28 16.56
C GLN A 107 -7.85 4.32 16.17
N ARG A 108 -8.51 5.45 16.38
CA ARG A 108 -9.90 5.64 15.94
C ARG A 108 -10.03 5.55 14.43
N ARG A 109 -9.13 6.18 13.66
CA ARG A 109 -9.15 6.12 12.19
C ARG A 109 -9.00 4.67 11.70
N ARG A 110 -8.13 3.87 12.33
CA ARG A 110 -7.98 2.44 12.04
C ARG A 110 -9.26 1.64 12.29
N GLU A 111 -9.92 1.86 13.42
CA GLU A 111 -11.18 1.20 13.78
C GLU A 111 -12.30 1.56 12.79
N GLU A 112 -12.45 2.85 12.48
CA GLU A 112 -13.43 3.34 11.51
C GLU A 112 -13.19 2.76 10.11
N LEU A 113 -11.94 2.80 9.62
CA LEU A 113 -11.58 2.25 8.31
C LEU A 113 -11.81 0.73 8.23
N THR A 114 -11.54 0.00 9.31
CA THR A 114 -11.76 -1.45 9.38
C THR A 114 -13.25 -1.81 9.33
N ALA A 115 -14.13 -0.92 9.81
CA ALA A 115 -15.57 -1.12 9.75
C ALA A 115 -16.16 -0.91 8.33
N ILE A 116 -15.42 -0.29 7.40
CA ILE A 116 -15.88 -0.04 6.04
C ILE A 116 -15.80 -1.32 5.22
N ARG A 117 -16.95 -1.73 4.66
CA ARG A 117 -17.05 -2.91 3.79
C ARG A 117 -16.10 -2.80 2.59
N GLY A 118 -15.26 -3.82 2.41
CA GLY A 118 -14.32 -3.91 1.29
C GLY A 118 -12.94 -3.33 1.57
N ILE A 119 -12.71 -2.84 2.80
CA ILE A 119 -11.39 -2.44 3.30
C ILE A 119 -10.89 -3.52 4.27
N GLY A 120 -9.78 -4.17 3.90
CA GLY A 120 -9.08 -5.11 4.78
C GLY A 120 -7.87 -4.44 5.46
N HIS A 121 -7.29 -5.10 6.45
CA HIS A 121 -6.17 -4.57 7.25
C HIS A 121 -5.04 -3.96 6.42
N GLU A 122 -4.60 -4.63 5.35
CA GLU A 122 -3.57 -4.09 4.45
C GLU A 122 -3.97 -2.74 3.85
N LEU A 123 -5.23 -2.60 3.42
CA LEU A 123 -5.72 -1.35 2.83
C LEU A 123 -5.91 -0.27 3.89
N VAL A 124 -6.29 -0.64 5.12
CA VAL A 124 -6.31 0.28 6.26
C VAL A 124 -4.92 0.87 6.48
N ASP A 125 -3.90 0.02 6.61
CA ASP A 125 -2.51 0.45 6.80
C ASP A 125 -2.01 1.31 5.62
N ARG A 126 -2.41 0.96 4.39
CA ARG A 126 -2.05 1.73 3.19
C ARG A 126 -2.70 3.11 3.17
N ILE A 127 -3.96 3.25 3.57
CA ILE A 127 -4.64 4.55 3.70
C ILE A 127 -3.97 5.37 4.80
N LEU A 128 -3.73 4.77 5.97
CA LEU A 128 -3.04 5.42 7.08
C LEU A 128 -1.66 5.95 6.65
N LEU A 129 -0.85 5.13 5.95
CA LEU A 129 0.48 5.50 5.50
C LEU A 129 0.49 6.55 4.39
N VAL A 130 -0.36 6.39 3.38
CA VAL A 130 -0.25 7.17 2.14
C VAL A 130 -1.10 8.44 2.18
N VAL A 131 -2.27 8.39 2.82
CA VAL A 131 -3.25 9.48 2.87
C VAL A 131 -3.14 10.28 4.16
N LEU A 132 -2.97 9.61 5.30
CA LEU A 132 -2.91 10.26 6.62
C LEU A 132 -1.49 10.42 7.17
N GLU A 133 -0.47 9.97 6.44
CA GLU A 133 0.95 10.06 6.80
C GLU A 133 1.30 9.41 8.15
N VAL A 134 0.49 8.45 8.60
CA VAL A 134 0.75 7.65 9.80
C VAL A 134 1.79 6.57 9.47
N PRO A 135 2.93 6.48 10.18
CA PRO A 135 4.01 5.54 9.85
C PRO A 135 3.67 4.09 10.24
N THR A 136 2.77 3.46 9.49
CA THR A 136 2.40 2.04 9.61
C THR A 136 2.71 1.32 8.31
N MET A 137 3.21 0.09 8.39
CA MET A 137 3.56 -0.68 7.20
C MET A 137 2.34 -1.46 6.69
N PRO A 138 1.94 -1.32 5.40
CA PRO A 138 0.94 -2.19 4.80
C PRO A 138 1.48 -3.60 4.64
N LEU A 139 0.94 -4.55 5.42
CA LEU A 139 1.37 -5.95 5.39
C LEU A 139 0.76 -6.69 4.18
N SER A 140 1.22 -6.31 2.99
CA SER A 140 0.78 -6.93 1.74
C SER A 140 1.26 -8.37 1.64
N ARG A 141 0.61 -9.14 0.75
CA ARG A 141 1.08 -10.51 0.43
C ARG A 141 2.54 -10.54 -0.01
N SER A 142 3.02 -9.47 -0.66
CA SER A 142 4.42 -9.36 -1.05
C SER A 142 5.32 -9.10 0.15
N ALA A 143 4.91 -8.22 1.07
CA ALA A 143 5.66 -7.95 2.30
C ALA A 143 5.86 -9.21 3.15
N LEU A 144 4.77 -9.93 3.42
CA LEU A 144 4.81 -11.18 4.18
C LEU A 144 5.65 -12.25 3.47
N ARG A 145 5.39 -12.49 2.18
CA ARG A 145 6.11 -13.52 1.40
C ARG A 145 7.61 -13.25 1.30
N VAL A 146 8.01 -12.01 1.03
CA VAL A 146 9.43 -11.63 0.95
C VAL A 146 10.08 -11.79 2.32
N GLY A 147 9.46 -11.27 3.38
CA GLY A 147 9.98 -11.40 4.75
C GLY A 147 10.18 -12.85 5.18
N CYS A 148 9.19 -13.71 4.92
CA CYS A 148 9.27 -15.14 5.25
C CYS A 148 10.36 -15.86 4.45
N ARG A 149 10.42 -15.66 3.12
CA ARG A 149 11.41 -16.34 2.26
C ARG A 149 12.85 -16.03 2.63
N HIS A 150 13.12 -14.81 3.06
CA HIS A 150 14.44 -14.38 3.48
C HIS A 150 14.74 -14.66 4.96
N GLY A 151 13.77 -15.21 5.71
CA GLY A 151 13.94 -15.51 7.13
C GLY A 151 13.96 -14.29 8.04
N TRP A 152 13.44 -13.14 7.60
CA TRP A 152 13.42 -11.91 8.39
C TRP A 152 12.31 -11.92 9.43
N SER A 153 11.22 -12.63 9.17
CA SER A 153 10.12 -12.93 10.09
C SER A 153 9.41 -14.21 9.64
N GLY A 154 8.67 -14.86 10.54
CA GLY A 154 8.02 -16.16 10.30
C GLY A 154 6.54 -16.02 9.93
N LEU A 155 5.92 -17.12 9.51
CA LEU A 155 4.47 -17.16 9.26
C LEU A 155 3.66 -17.09 10.57
N GLU A 156 4.28 -17.51 11.66
CA GLU A 156 3.79 -17.43 13.03
C GLU A 156 3.89 -16.02 13.62
N SER A 157 4.54 -15.08 12.92
CA SER A 157 4.71 -13.73 13.46
C SER A 157 3.39 -12.97 13.50
N GLU A 158 3.15 -12.34 14.63
CA GLU A 158 1.97 -11.52 14.89
C GLU A 158 2.08 -10.15 14.20
N TYR A 159 0.95 -9.45 14.08
CA TYR A 159 0.88 -8.15 13.41
C TYR A 159 1.91 -7.13 13.94
N ASP A 160 2.06 -7.01 15.27
CA ASP A 160 2.98 -6.07 15.89
C ASP A 160 4.45 -6.41 15.64
N GLU A 161 4.78 -7.70 15.50
CA GLU A 161 6.13 -8.13 15.16
C GLU A 161 6.49 -7.72 13.73
N TRP A 162 5.55 -7.88 12.80
CA TRP A 162 5.71 -7.39 11.43
C TRP A 162 5.84 -5.87 11.35
N GLN A 163 5.00 -5.13 12.08
CA GLN A 163 5.11 -3.67 12.17
C GLN A 163 6.47 -3.26 12.74
N HIS A 164 6.94 -3.93 13.80
CA HIS A 164 8.25 -3.68 14.39
C HIS A 164 9.40 -3.96 13.41
N LEU A 165 9.34 -5.08 12.67
CA LEU A 165 10.35 -5.42 11.67
C LEU A 165 10.53 -4.30 10.63
N PHE A 166 9.43 -3.87 10.02
CA PHE A 166 9.48 -2.85 8.98
C PHE A 166 9.79 -1.47 9.54
N GLY A 167 9.18 -1.09 10.67
CA GLY A 167 9.45 0.17 11.36
C GLY A 167 10.93 0.32 11.73
N HIS A 168 11.51 -0.69 12.37
CA HIS A 168 12.92 -0.62 12.77
C HIS A 168 13.87 -0.72 11.56
N SER A 169 13.50 -1.46 10.50
CA SER A 169 14.28 -1.45 9.25
C SER A 169 14.25 -0.09 8.54
N SER A 170 13.16 0.69 8.69
CA SER A 170 13.07 2.07 8.21
C SER A 170 14.08 2.95 8.93
N GLU A 171 14.18 2.85 10.26
CA GLU A 171 15.14 3.59 11.09
C GLU A 171 16.59 3.23 10.71
N VAL A 172 16.91 1.94 10.62
CA VAL A 172 18.27 1.45 10.33
C VAL A 172 18.72 1.82 8.91
N SER A 173 17.83 1.71 7.92
CA SER A 173 18.18 2.01 6.53
C SER A 173 18.08 3.50 6.18
N GLY A 174 17.36 4.30 6.98
CA GLY A 174 17.00 5.69 6.65
C GLY A 174 16.03 5.80 5.46
N ILE A 175 15.34 4.71 5.10
CA ILE A 175 14.37 4.66 4.00
C ILE A 175 12.96 4.76 4.61
N PRO A 176 12.13 5.75 4.24
CA PRO A 176 10.78 5.90 4.79
C PRO A 176 9.87 4.70 4.47
N LEU A 177 8.93 4.38 5.36
CA LEU A 177 7.97 3.27 5.17
C LEU A 177 7.20 3.34 3.84
N ARG A 178 6.85 4.53 3.37
CA ARG A 178 6.21 4.73 2.04
C ARG A 178 7.07 4.18 0.91
N GLN A 179 8.38 4.43 0.96
CA GLN A 179 9.33 3.91 -0.04
C GLN A 179 9.59 2.42 0.16
N ILE A 180 9.60 1.94 1.41
CA ILE A 180 9.72 0.50 1.72
C ILE A 180 8.56 -0.29 1.10
N ASP A 181 7.30 0.15 1.26
CA ASP A 181 6.15 -0.51 0.63
C ASP A 181 6.30 -0.61 -0.90
N LEU A 182 6.79 0.46 -1.55
CA LEU A 182 7.06 0.45 -3.00
C LEU A 182 8.16 -0.55 -3.39
N LEU A 183 9.30 -0.52 -2.69
CA LEU A 183 10.43 -1.43 -2.96
C LEU A 183 10.05 -2.90 -2.77
N ILE A 184 9.34 -3.20 -1.69
CA ILE A 184 8.90 -4.56 -1.34
C ILE A 184 7.84 -5.06 -2.32
N ASN A 185 6.88 -4.23 -2.71
CA ASN A 185 5.91 -4.64 -3.74
C ASN A 185 6.57 -4.82 -5.10
N TRP A 186 7.51 -3.93 -5.49
CA TRP A 186 8.26 -4.06 -6.72
C TRP A 186 9.02 -5.38 -6.79
N ILE A 187 9.82 -5.72 -5.77
CA ILE A 187 10.60 -6.96 -5.77
C ILE A 187 9.68 -8.18 -5.68
N GLY A 188 8.61 -8.10 -4.87
CA GLY A 188 7.63 -9.15 -4.70
C GLY A 188 6.83 -9.46 -5.97
N GLN A 189 6.64 -8.50 -6.86
CA GLN A 189 5.95 -8.69 -8.13
C GLN A 189 6.91 -9.08 -9.27
N SER A 190 8.09 -8.48 -9.33
CA SER A 190 9.05 -8.67 -10.44
C SER A 190 9.90 -9.94 -10.32
N ARG A 191 10.28 -10.34 -9.10
CA ARG A 191 11.21 -11.45 -8.84
C ARG A 191 10.70 -12.44 -7.80
N CYS A 192 10.31 -11.96 -6.62
CA CYS A 192 9.90 -12.79 -5.49
C CYS A 192 8.37 -13.02 -5.48
N GLY A 193 7.79 -13.32 -6.64
CA GLY A 193 6.36 -13.67 -6.82
C GLY A 193 6.04 -15.09 -6.34
N PRO A 194 4.84 -15.64 -6.59
CA PRO A 194 4.49 -17.00 -6.17
C PRO A 194 5.55 -18.05 -6.53
N ARG A 195 6.14 -17.96 -7.73
CA ARG A 195 7.35 -18.71 -8.11
C ARG A 195 8.55 -17.76 -8.11
N PRO A 196 9.51 -17.90 -7.19
CA PRO A 196 10.62 -16.96 -7.07
C PRO A 196 11.62 -17.13 -8.23
N LYS A 197 12.14 -16.02 -8.73
CA LYS A 197 13.23 -15.95 -9.72
C LYS A 197 14.49 -15.42 -9.03
N CYS A 198 15.18 -16.30 -8.31
CA CYS A 198 16.31 -15.93 -7.45
C CYS A 198 17.57 -15.56 -8.25
N GLU A 199 17.87 -16.26 -9.34
CA GLU A 199 19.06 -16.00 -10.15
C GLU A 199 19.06 -14.56 -10.70
N GLY A 200 20.09 -13.79 -10.35
CA GLY A 200 20.23 -12.38 -10.72
C GLY A 200 19.24 -11.45 -10.02
N CYS A 201 18.58 -11.89 -8.95
CA CYS A 201 17.77 -11.05 -8.09
C CYS A 201 18.68 -10.16 -7.23
N PRO A 202 18.37 -8.85 -7.04
CA PRO A 202 19.16 -7.99 -6.14
C PRO A 202 19.26 -8.51 -4.69
N LEU A 203 18.30 -9.33 -4.26
CA LEU A 203 18.27 -9.94 -2.94
C LEU A 203 18.87 -11.35 -2.88
N GLU A 204 19.34 -11.90 -4.00
CA GLU A 204 19.96 -13.23 -4.05
C GLU A 204 21.11 -13.39 -3.04
N PRO A 205 22.04 -12.42 -2.86
CA PRO A 205 23.12 -12.54 -1.87
C PRO A 205 22.63 -12.56 -0.42
N LEU A 206 21.35 -12.22 -0.18
CA LEU A 206 20.73 -12.17 1.14
C LEU A 206 19.78 -13.36 1.37
N LEU A 207 19.84 -14.39 0.52
CA LEU A 207 19.12 -15.63 0.77
C LEU A 207 19.73 -16.41 1.95
N PRO A 208 18.92 -17.24 2.64
CA PRO A 208 19.42 -18.27 3.55
C PRO A 208 20.32 -19.29 2.82
N ASP A 209 21.16 -20.02 3.56
CA ASP A 209 22.13 -21.00 3.03
C ASP A 209 21.49 -22.12 2.18
N GLY A 210 20.20 -22.38 2.36
CA GLY A 210 19.41 -23.36 1.59
C GLY A 210 18.56 -22.77 0.45
N GLY A 211 18.71 -21.47 0.15
CA GLY A 211 17.81 -20.74 -0.76
C GLY A 211 16.59 -20.15 -0.03
N PRO A 212 15.59 -19.63 -0.77
CA PRO A 212 14.42 -19.02 -0.17
C PRO A 212 13.60 -20.05 0.61
N TYR A 213 13.15 -19.70 1.82
CA TYR A 213 12.21 -20.56 2.54
C TYR A 213 10.88 -20.66 1.79
N GLU A 214 10.51 -21.86 1.37
CA GLU A 214 9.17 -22.12 0.88
C GLU A 214 8.36 -22.72 2.03
N PRO A 215 7.35 -22.02 2.57
CA PRO A 215 6.47 -22.65 3.53
C PRO A 215 5.74 -23.80 2.85
N GLU A 216 5.74 -24.97 3.50
CA GLU A 216 4.97 -26.15 3.10
C GLU A 216 3.46 -25.85 3.03
#